data_AF-A0A970T109-F1
#
_entry.id   AF-A0A970T109-F1
#
_cell.length_a   1.000
_cell.length_b   1.000
_cell.length_c   1.000
_cell.angle_alpha   90.00
_cell.angle_beta   90.00
_cell.angle_gamma   90.00
#
_symmetry.space_group_name_H-M   'P 1'
#
loop_
_entity.id
_entity.type
_entity.pdbx_description
1 polymer ?
#
loop_
_entity_poly.entity_id
_entity_poly.type
_entity_poly.pdbx_seq_one_letter_code
_entity_poly.pdbx_strand_id
1 'polypeptide(L)'
;MRGHWSKVLVTIVVGLIVGAAVAAALMAVGVLPPIVDSQTISTTSSTAGDPPISARVTSRRPNDEEPPEALLQPLVPRDPEGALGFEPMARPAVRRPTIDADCGMRVVALCDPGFRRHHEDWRTVASERIRGAADILWDELQLDLVEAAPAEEWEPRAPASSIVDLLNGLGHEVAEVMEQTGARFVLGMVLQDHPQPQNLCGLSRVLTDHCVVLETPASPMPEVFHHVTIAHEIAHCFGAFHSPEPDSIMVPKLVGEIPTRLDDANRQVLQLTRGANLSEGERALSEGTLVEMAEITRDSMVPGEHNGAADQIARRAYRALKRNDFDEGERLCRLALRYAPNLWDTHANLAYALLRQGEPEEARSALRAALEGDPSLWEQSNIRELNDALMLRDIPHARP
;
A
#
# COMPACT_ATOMS: atom_id res chain seq x y z
N MET A 1 50.75 23.52 11.15
CA MET A 1 49.80 23.33 12.28
C MET A 1 48.67 24.31 12.07
N ARG A 2 47.60 23.93 11.36
CA ARG A 2 46.42 23.18 11.84
C ARG A 2 45.72 23.87 13.02
N GLY A 3 44.47 24.28 12.83
CA GLY A 3 43.61 24.69 13.94
C GLY A 3 42.35 25.49 13.60
N HIS A 4 41.46 24.94 12.77
CA HIS A 4 40.00 25.14 12.79
C HIS A 4 39.41 26.57 12.69
N TRP A 5 39.18 27.01 11.45
CA TRP A 5 38.03 27.86 11.10
C TRP A 5 37.01 27.02 10.33
N SER A 6 35.82 26.80 10.91
CA SER A 6 34.54 26.72 10.17
C SER A 6 33.37 26.44 11.12
N LYS A 7 32.73 27.52 11.58
CA LYS A 7 31.28 27.51 11.84
C LYS A 7 30.67 28.58 10.96
N VAL A 8 30.43 28.23 9.70
CA VAL A 8 29.57 28.98 8.78
C VAL A 8 28.59 27.97 8.19
N LEU A 9 27.32 28.21 8.55
CA LEU A 9 26.08 27.95 7.84
C LEU A 9 26.21 27.27 6.46
N VAL A 10 25.61 26.09 6.32
CA VAL A 10 25.06 25.61 5.05
C VAL A 10 23.71 24.97 5.34
N THR A 11 22.67 25.79 5.27
CA THR A 11 21.32 25.35 4.89
C THR A 11 21.39 24.96 3.42
N ILE A 12 21.13 23.70 3.09
CA ILE A 12 20.75 23.31 1.72
C ILE A 12 19.37 22.68 1.79
N VAL A 13 18.41 23.43 1.24
CA VAL A 13 17.15 22.93 0.70
C VAL A 13 17.49 22.17 -0.58
N VAL A 14 17.12 20.90 -0.65
CA VAL A 14 16.71 20.27 -1.91
C VAL A 14 15.30 19.73 -1.65
N GLY A 15 14.33 20.53 -2.05
CA GLY A 15 13.01 20.05 -2.38
C GLY A 15 12.97 19.57 -3.84
N LEU A 16 11.87 18.89 -4.16
CA LEU A 16 11.46 18.36 -5.47
C LEU A 16 12.17 17.07 -5.90
N ILE A 17 11.35 16.11 -6.33
CA ILE A 17 11.64 14.74 -6.79
C ILE A 17 11.73 13.68 -5.67
N VAL A 18 10.66 13.51 -4.89
CA VAL A 18 10.40 12.21 -4.21
C VAL A 18 8.93 11.79 -4.28
N GLY A 19 7.99 12.71 -4.54
CA GLY A 19 6.56 12.36 -4.73
C GLY A 19 6.22 11.61 -6.02
N ALA A 20 7.11 11.55 -7.02
CA ALA A 20 6.81 10.91 -8.31
C ALA A 20 7.12 9.40 -8.35
N ALA A 21 8.15 8.94 -7.62
CA ALA A 21 8.61 7.54 -7.72
C ALA A 21 7.75 6.56 -6.89
N VAL A 22 7.12 7.02 -5.81
CA VAL A 22 6.18 6.20 -5.02
C VAL A 22 4.75 6.36 -5.52
N ALA A 23 4.39 7.52 -6.07
CA ALA A 23 3.17 7.64 -6.87
C ALA A 23 3.20 6.62 -8.02
N ALA A 24 4.27 6.50 -8.79
CA ALA A 24 4.33 5.49 -9.87
C ALA A 24 4.17 4.02 -9.38
N ALA A 25 4.67 3.68 -8.17
CA ALA A 25 4.55 2.32 -7.64
C ALA A 25 3.19 2.01 -6.97
N LEU A 26 2.50 3.02 -6.44
CA LEU A 26 1.13 2.90 -5.90
C LEU A 26 0.05 3.13 -6.98
N MET A 27 0.32 3.95 -8.00
CA MET A 27 -0.55 4.22 -9.16
C MET A 27 -0.55 3.05 -10.14
N ALA A 28 0.54 2.27 -10.23
CA ALA A 28 0.59 1.07 -11.06
C ALA A 28 -0.39 -0.03 -10.63
N VAL A 29 -1.11 0.11 -9.50
CA VAL A 29 -1.97 -0.94 -8.94
C VAL A 29 -3.42 -0.49 -8.71
N GLY A 30 -3.82 0.58 -9.39
CA GLY A 30 -5.21 0.80 -9.76
C GLY A 30 -5.61 -0.04 -10.98
N VAL A 31 -5.54 -1.37 -10.91
CA VAL A 31 -6.07 -2.22 -12.00
C VAL A 31 -7.59 -2.08 -12.02
N LEU A 32 -8.08 -1.15 -12.82
CA LEU A 32 -9.43 -1.21 -13.37
C LEU A 32 -9.42 -2.30 -14.46
N PRO A 33 -10.38 -3.23 -14.47
CA PRO A 33 -10.41 -4.29 -15.48
C PRO A 33 -10.60 -3.70 -16.89
N PRO A 34 -9.96 -4.28 -17.92
CA PRO A 34 -10.15 -3.85 -19.29
C PRO A 34 -11.62 -4.00 -19.71
N ILE A 35 -12.10 -3.02 -20.49
CA ILE A 35 -13.36 -3.15 -21.21
C ILE A 35 -13.06 -3.93 -22.49
N VAL A 36 -13.41 -5.21 -22.59
CA VAL A 36 -13.89 -5.80 -23.86
C VAL A 36 -14.76 -7.02 -23.58
N ASP A 37 -15.94 -7.03 -24.21
CA ASP A 37 -16.72 -8.22 -24.51
C ASP A 37 -16.59 -8.45 -26.03
N SER A 38 -15.93 -9.53 -26.47
CA SER A 38 -16.11 -10.15 -27.80
C SER A 38 -15.19 -11.36 -28.06
N GLN A 39 -15.79 -12.55 -28.08
CA GLN A 39 -15.69 -13.61 -29.10
C GLN A 39 -14.43 -13.72 -30.01
N THR A 40 -13.77 -14.91 -29.94
CA THR A 40 -13.12 -15.73 -31.01
C THR A 40 -12.05 -15.06 -31.92
N ILE A 41 -10.83 -15.58 -32.17
CA ILE A 41 -10.44 -16.85 -32.83
C ILE A 41 -8.93 -17.12 -32.57
N SER A 42 -8.60 -18.41 -32.45
CA SER A 42 -7.28 -19.05 -32.37
C SER A 42 -6.33 -18.81 -33.55
N THR A 43 -5.02 -18.66 -33.32
CA THR A 43 -3.96 -19.37 -34.09
C THR A 43 -2.61 -19.41 -33.34
N THR A 44 -1.99 -20.58 -33.44
CA THR A 44 -0.63 -21.06 -33.12
C THR A 44 0.51 -20.15 -33.64
N SER A 45 1.79 -20.15 -33.23
CA SER A 45 2.73 -21.25 -32.96
C SER A 45 4.16 -20.73 -32.56
N SER A 46 4.88 -21.47 -31.70
CA SER A 46 6.27 -21.97 -31.88
C SER A 46 7.54 -21.08 -31.78
N THR A 47 8.37 -21.39 -30.74
CA THR A 47 9.85 -21.69 -30.71
C THR A 47 10.87 -20.67 -31.27
N ALA A 48 12.14 -20.56 -30.86
CA ALA A 48 13.06 -21.06 -29.81
C ALA A 48 14.45 -20.40 -30.10
N GLY A 49 15.40 -20.45 -29.16
CA GLY A 49 16.85 -20.56 -29.50
C GLY A 49 17.77 -19.41 -29.03
N ASP A 50 18.82 -19.81 -28.32
CA ASP A 50 19.74 -19.05 -27.46
C ASP A 50 21.15 -18.82 -28.14
N PRO A 51 22.21 -18.28 -27.47
CA PRO A 51 23.26 -17.33 -27.94
C PRO A 51 24.61 -18.05 -28.37
N PRO A 52 25.89 -17.63 -28.10
CA PRO A 52 26.58 -16.39 -27.63
C PRO A 52 27.91 -16.02 -28.37
N ILE A 53 28.61 -14.92 -28.02
CA ILE A 53 30.07 -14.74 -28.30
C ILE A 53 30.82 -13.96 -27.17
N SER A 54 31.97 -14.51 -26.75
CA SER A 54 32.98 -13.94 -25.84
C SER A 54 34.19 -13.37 -26.59
N ALA A 55 34.95 -12.43 -26.01
CA ALA A 55 36.39 -12.30 -26.27
C ALA A 55 37.15 -11.65 -25.10
N ARG A 56 38.27 -12.29 -24.72
CA ARG A 56 39.30 -11.89 -23.74
C ARG A 56 40.63 -11.84 -24.50
N VAL A 57 41.47 -10.81 -24.32
CA VAL A 57 42.96 -10.92 -24.43
C VAL A 57 43.64 -9.83 -23.58
N THR A 58 44.67 -10.28 -22.85
CA THR A 58 45.68 -9.63 -21.98
C THR A 58 46.77 -8.90 -22.80
N SER A 59 47.57 -7.92 -22.35
CA SER A 59 48.63 -8.03 -21.31
C SER A 59 49.49 -6.74 -21.13
N ARG A 60 49.79 -6.42 -19.85
CA ARG A 60 51.01 -5.90 -19.15
C ARG A 60 51.72 -4.54 -19.46
N ARG A 61 52.05 -3.88 -18.32
CA ARG A 61 52.75 -2.59 -18.02
C ARG A 61 54.30 -2.74 -17.96
N PRO A 62 55.10 -1.68 -17.65
CA PRO A 62 55.35 -1.32 -16.23
C PRO A 62 55.67 0.17 -15.88
N ASN A 63 55.67 0.42 -14.55
CA ASN A 63 56.14 1.54 -13.71
C ASN A 63 55.25 2.80 -13.58
N ASP A 64 55.08 3.44 -12.42
CA ASP A 64 55.24 3.16 -10.97
C ASP A 64 54.56 4.34 -10.24
N GLU A 65 54.06 4.09 -9.02
CA GLU A 65 53.48 5.00 -7.99
C GLU A 65 52.02 4.70 -7.61
N GLU A 66 51.87 3.91 -6.53
CA GLU A 66 50.63 3.51 -5.86
C GLU A 66 50.20 4.52 -4.77
N PRO A 67 48.89 4.77 -4.58
CA PRO A 67 48.32 5.20 -3.31
C PRO A 67 47.72 4.00 -2.54
N PRO A 68 47.60 4.10 -1.20
CA PRO A 68 47.58 2.94 -0.31
C PRO A 68 46.24 2.19 -0.29
N GLU A 69 46.33 0.86 -0.39
CA GLU A 69 45.28 -0.10 -0.08
C GLU A 69 44.90 -0.06 1.40
N ALA A 70 43.62 0.19 1.65
CA ALA A 70 42.89 -0.33 2.81
C ALA A 70 41.48 -0.71 2.34
N LEU A 71 41.41 -1.80 1.56
CA LEU A 71 40.16 -2.48 1.25
C LEU A 71 39.88 -3.53 2.32
N LEU A 72 38.66 -3.43 2.86
CA LEU A 72 37.75 -4.56 3.07
C LEU A 72 38.28 -5.70 3.95
N GLN A 73 38.02 -5.59 5.25
CA GLN A 73 37.82 -6.76 6.09
C GLN A 73 36.31 -6.96 6.28
N PRO A 74 35.80 -8.21 6.22
CA PRO A 74 34.40 -8.50 6.48
C PRO A 74 34.11 -8.21 7.96
N LEU A 75 33.04 -7.45 8.23
CA LEU A 75 32.50 -7.32 9.57
C LEU A 75 31.95 -8.70 9.99
N VAL A 76 32.59 -9.30 10.98
CA VAL A 76 32.09 -10.45 11.73
C VAL A 76 30.75 -10.05 12.37
N PRO A 77 29.68 -10.86 12.28
CA PRO A 77 28.42 -10.56 12.95
C PRO A 77 28.67 -10.48 14.45
N ARG A 78 28.28 -9.36 15.07
CA ARG A 78 28.14 -9.30 16.52
C ARG A 78 26.87 -10.06 16.88
N ASP A 79 27.02 -11.15 17.61
CA ASP A 79 25.89 -11.84 18.25
C ASP A 79 25.09 -10.87 19.16
N PRO A 80 23.80 -11.14 19.36
CA PRO A 80 22.79 -10.15 19.73
C PRO A 80 22.59 -10.09 21.25
N GLU A 81 23.35 -9.24 21.94
CA GLU A 81 23.00 -8.85 23.32
C GLU A 81 23.11 -7.34 23.46
N GLY A 82 22.05 -6.68 23.03
CA GLY A 82 21.84 -5.25 23.12
C GLY A 82 20.40 -4.95 22.78
N ALA A 83 19.47 -5.59 23.49
CA ALA A 83 18.06 -5.28 23.41
C ALA A 83 17.89 -3.76 23.54
N LEU A 84 17.36 -3.13 22.49
CA LEU A 84 16.68 -1.86 22.65
C LEU A 84 15.63 -2.10 23.74
N GLY A 85 15.80 -1.47 24.90
CA GLY A 85 14.91 -1.63 26.04
C GLY A 85 13.55 -1.05 25.70
N PHE A 86 12.69 -1.86 25.11
CA PHE A 86 11.28 -1.60 24.95
C PHE A 86 10.58 -2.17 26.17
N GLU A 87 10.27 -1.34 27.17
CA GLU A 87 9.36 -1.74 28.24
C GLU A 87 7.92 -1.48 27.78
N PRO A 88 7.10 -2.52 27.55
CA PRO A 88 5.68 -2.31 27.34
C PRO A 88 5.06 -1.76 28.62
N MET A 89 4.41 -0.60 28.57
CA MET A 89 3.59 -0.15 29.68
C MET A 89 2.45 -1.13 29.90
N ALA A 90 2.49 -1.88 31.01
CA ALA A 90 1.42 -2.77 31.41
C ALA A 90 0.15 -1.96 31.70
N ARG A 91 -0.81 -1.99 30.77
CA ARG A 91 -2.16 -1.47 30.99
C ARG A 91 -3.01 -2.53 31.70
N PRO A 92 -3.88 -2.17 32.66
CA PRO A 92 -4.78 -3.12 33.29
C PRO A 92 -5.76 -3.68 32.25
N ALA A 93 -5.86 -5.01 32.16
CA ALA A 93 -6.77 -5.68 31.24
C ALA A 93 -8.23 -5.24 31.50
N VAL A 94 -8.79 -4.47 30.58
CA VAL A 94 -10.22 -4.15 30.59
C VAL A 94 -10.96 -5.39 30.13
N ARG A 95 -11.89 -5.90 30.95
CA ARG A 95 -12.74 -7.02 30.54
C ARG A 95 -13.56 -6.60 29.32
N ARG A 96 -13.30 -7.23 28.15
CA ARG A 96 -14.17 -7.12 26.98
C ARG A 96 -15.60 -7.53 27.38
N PRO A 97 -16.63 -6.72 27.10
CA PRO A 97 -18.00 -7.20 27.14
C PRO A 97 -18.11 -8.41 26.21
N THR A 98 -18.86 -9.44 26.59
CA THR A 98 -19.28 -10.48 25.63
C THR A 98 -20.13 -9.80 24.57
N ILE A 99 -19.52 -9.48 23.44
CA ILE A 99 -20.22 -9.07 22.23
C ILE A 99 -20.78 -10.36 21.61
N ASP A 100 -21.93 -10.26 20.96
CA ASP A 100 -22.48 -11.37 20.19
C ASP A 100 -21.40 -11.89 19.21
N ALA A 101 -21.28 -13.21 19.06
CA ALA A 101 -20.26 -13.83 18.21
C ALA A 101 -20.39 -13.40 16.73
N ASP A 102 -21.55 -12.85 16.37
CA ASP A 102 -21.88 -12.28 15.07
C ASP A 102 -21.48 -10.79 14.91
N CYS A 103 -20.94 -10.13 15.94
CA CYS A 103 -20.64 -8.69 15.93
C CYS A 103 -19.15 -8.32 15.81
N GLY A 104 -18.22 -9.26 16.08
CA GLY A 104 -16.78 -9.02 15.93
C GLY A 104 -16.32 -9.16 14.47
N MET A 105 -15.27 -8.43 14.08
CA MET A 105 -14.60 -8.66 12.81
C MET A 105 -13.92 -10.03 12.85
N ARG A 106 -14.48 -10.98 12.10
CA ARG A 106 -13.99 -12.35 12.02
C ARG A 106 -12.76 -12.39 11.12
N VAL A 107 -11.59 -12.68 11.68
CA VAL A 107 -10.30 -12.65 10.98
C VAL A 107 -9.78 -14.07 10.77
N VAL A 108 -9.20 -14.35 9.61
CA VAL A 108 -8.37 -15.54 9.38
C VAL A 108 -7.01 -15.13 8.84
N ALA A 109 -5.94 -15.79 9.29
CA ALA A 109 -4.60 -15.57 8.79
C ALA A 109 -4.22 -16.57 7.69
N LEU A 110 -3.57 -16.08 6.65
CA LEU A 110 -2.96 -16.84 5.57
C LEU A 110 -1.44 -16.69 5.65
N CYS A 111 -0.73 -17.79 5.91
CA CYS A 111 0.71 -17.77 6.19
C CYS A 111 1.54 -18.32 5.02
N ASP A 112 2.51 -17.53 4.56
CA ASP A 112 3.37 -17.90 3.44
C ASP A 112 4.38 -19.02 3.80
N PRO A 113 5.06 -19.64 2.82
CA PRO A 113 6.03 -20.68 3.08
C PRO A 113 7.23 -20.20 3.92
N GLY A 114 7.65 -18.93 3.79
CA GLY A 114 8.72 -18.35 4.60
C GLY A 114 8.36 -18.35 6.08
N PHE A 115 7.18 -17.82 6.41
CA PHE A 115 6.67 -17.74 7.76
C PHE A 115 6.55 -19.12 8.41
N ARG A 116 5.95 -20.08 7.69
CA ARG A 116 5.74 -21.46 8.18
C ARG A 116 7.03 -22.24 8.42
N ARG A 117 8.10 -21.96 7.66
CA ARG A 117 9.41 -22.60 7.86
C ARG A 117 10.20 -21.96 9.01
N HIS A 118 10.00 -20.68 9.25
CA HIS A 118 10.72 -19.94 10.27
C HIS A 118 10.16 -20.21 11.67
N HIS A 119 8.84 -20.29 11.80
CA HIS A 119 8.15 -20.49 13.07
C HIS A 119 7.71 -21.96 13.22
N GLU A 120 8.23 -22.68 14.22
CA GLU A 120 7.96 -24.11 14.44
C GLU A 120 6.46 -24.38 14.67
N ASP A 121 5.79 -23.57 15.50
CA ASP A 121 4.34 -23.57 15.70
C ASP A 121 3.70 -22.30 15.13
N TRP A 122 3.88 -22.11 13.82
CA TRP A 122 3.42 -20.93 13.10
C TRP A 122 1.92 -20.63 13.27
N ARG A 123 1.07 -21.63 13.52
CA ARG A 123 -0.36 -21.42 13.77
C ARG A 123 -0.58 -20.72 15.10
N THR A 124 0.08 -21.20 16.16
CA THR A 124 0.02 -20.54 17.47
C THR A 124 0.57 -19.12 17.41
N VAL A 125 1.69 -18.91 16.72
CA VAL A 125 2.26 -17.56 16.51
C VAL A 125 1.26 -16.63 15.81
N ALA A 126 0.60 -17.09 14.74
CA ALA A 126 -0.40 -16.30 14.05
C ALA A 126 -1.60 -15.95 14.95
N SER A 127 -2.13 -16.92 15.70
CA SER A 127 -3.24 -16.69 16.64
C SER A 127 -2.86 -15.74 17.78
N GLU A 128 -1.64 -15.82 18.31
CA GLU A 128 -1.14 -14.91 19.34
C GLU A 128 -1.02 -13.47 18.82
N ARG A 129 -0.51 -13.30 17.60
CA ARG A 129 -0.40 -11.98 16.97
C ARG A 129 -1.74 -11.34 16.67
N ILE A 130 -2.71 -12.13 16.17
CA ILE A 130 -4.10 -11.67 16.00
C ILE A 130 -4.66 -11.21 17.35
N ARG A 131 -4.46 -12.00 18.42
CA ARG A 131 -4.93 -11.64 19.77
C ARG A 131 -4.30 -10.36 20.29
N GLY A 132 -2.99 -10.20 20.12
CA GLY A 132 -2.28 -8.99 20.52
C GLY A 132 -2.74 -7.74 19.77
N ALA A 133 -2.98 -7.85 18.46
CA ALA A 133 -3.56 -6.77 17.66
C ALA A 133 -5.01 -6.47 18.08
N ALA A 134 -5.79 -7.51 18.40
CA ALA A 134 -7.16 -7.37 18.87
C ALA A 134 -7.24 -6.59 20.19
N ASP A 135 -6.28 -6.75 21.10
CA ASP A 135 -6.24 -5.96 22.35
C ASP A 135 -6.03 -4.46 22.06
N ILE A 136 -5.11 -4.13 21.15
CA ILE A 136 -4.84 -2.73 20.75
C ILE A 136 -6.09 -2.11 20.09
N LEU A 137 -6.67 -2.81 19.12
CA LEU A 137 -7.85 -2.32 18.38
C LEU A 137 -9.09 -2.27 19.27
N TRP A 138 -9.25 -3.17 20.23
CA TRP A 138 -10.33 -3.09 21.19
C TRP A 138 -10.21 -1.84 22.07
N ASP A 139 -9.02 -1.60 22.63
CA ASP A 139 -8.78 -0.48 23.55
C ASP A 139 -8.96 0.88 22.86
N GLU A 140 -8.50 1.00 21.61
CA GLU A 140 -8.52 2.29 20.90
C GLU A 140 -9.75 2.50 20.00
N LEU A 141 -10.32 1.43 19.43
CA LEU A 141 -11.42 1.50 18.45
C LEU A 141 -12.73 0.86 18.91
N GLN A 142 -12.67 0.06 19.98
CA GLN A 142 -13.73 -0.87 20.36
C GLN A 142 -14.09 -1.79 19.18
N LEU A 143 -13.10 -2.09 18.33
CA LEU A 143 -13.22 -3.02 17.22
C LEU A 143 -12.78 -4.39 17.75
N ASP A 144 -13.74 -5.30 17.89
CA ASP A 144 -13.44 -6.64 18.38
C ASP A 144 -12.98 -7.51 17.22
N LEU A 145 -11.77 -8.06 17.33
CA LEU A 145 -11.21 -9.00 16.38
C LEU A 145 -11.33 -10.39 16.97
N VAL A 146 -11.97 -11.28 16.22
CA VAL A 146 -12.20 -12.67 16.62
C VAL A 146 -11.64 -13.58 15.55
N GLU A 147 -10.81 -14.54 15.95
CA GLU A 147 -10.29 -15.55 15.04
C GLU A 147 -11.45 -16.42 14.52
N ALA A 148 -11.63 -16.43 13.20
CA ALA A 148 -12.73 -17.12 12.54
C ALA A 148 -12.46 -18.62 12.39
N ALA A 149 -11.19 -18.97 12.14
CA ALA A 149 -10.64 -20.29 11.93
C ALA A 149 -9.12 -20.26 12.22
N PRO A 150 -8.49 -21.41 12.50
CA PRO A 150 -7.03 -21.47 12.63
C PRO A 150 -6.34 -20.96 11.36
N ALA A 151 -5.13 -20.42 11.52
CA ALA A 151 -4.35 -19.94 10.37
C ALA A 151 -4.15 -21.04 9.31
N GLU A 152 -4.33 -20.63 8.04
CA GLU A 152 -4.23 -21.49 6.86
C GLU A 152 -2.94 -21.25 6.08
N GLU A 153 -2.63 -22.20 5.21
CA GLU A 153 -1.45 -22.12 4.35
C GLU A 153 -1.74 -21.24 3.14
N TRP A 154 -0.77 -20.42 2.75
CA TRP A 154 -0.85 -19.61 1.55
C TRP A 154 0.39 -19.78 0.70
N GLU A 155 0.16 -19.91 -0.61
CA GLU A 155 1.20 -20.01 -1.64
C GLU A 155 1.04 -18.79 -2.57
N PRO A 156 1.77 -17.69 -2.31
CA PRO A 156 1.62 -16.46 -3.10
C PRO A 156 1.85 -16.70 -4.59
N ARG A 157 0.95 -16.15 -5.43
CA ARG A 157 1.04 -16.25 -6.90
C ARG A 157 2.25 -15.47 -7.41
N ALA A 158 2.99 -16.06 -8.35
CA ALA A 158 4.12 -15.38 -8.98
C ALA A 158 3.68 -14.29 -9.98
N PRO A 159 4.41 -13.17 -10.09
CA PRO A 159 5.57 -12.81 -9.28
C PRO A 159 5.13 -12.29 -7.89
N ALA A 160 5.68 -12.84 -6.80
CA ALA A 160 5.44 -12.38 -5.43
C ALA A 160 6.65 -11.59 -4.90
N SER A 161 7.23 -10.73 -5.74
CA SER A 161 8.50 -10.05 -5.48
C SER A 161 8.36 -8.74 -4.70
N SER A 162 7.22 -8.08 -4.78
CA SER A 162 6.92 -6.86 -4.01
C SER A 162 5.76 -7.09 -3.05
N ILE A 163 5.71 -6.31 -1.98
CA ILE A 163 4.56 -6.31 -1.06
C ILE A 163 3.23 -5.95 -1.74
N VAL A 164 3.30 -5.19 -2.85
CA VAL A 164 2.12 -4.86 -3.64
C VAL A 164 1.62 -6.07 -4.42
N ASP A 165 2.53 -6.87 -5.00
CA ASP A 165 2.18 -8.14 -5.65
C ASP A 165 1.54 -9.11 -4.66
N LEU A 166 2.10 -9.20 -3.45
CA LEU A 166 1.56 -10.01 -2.36
C LEU A 166 0.14 -9.60 -1.99
N LEU A 167 -0.11 -8.29 -1.80
CA LEU A 167 -1.45 -7.80 -1.46
C LEU A 167 -2.47 -8.12 -2.57
N ASN A 168 -2.10 -7.91 -3.83
CA ASN A 168 -2.99 -8.24 -4.96
C ASN A 168 -3.22 -9.76 -5.07
N GLY A 169 -2.16 -10.55 -4.89
CA GLY A 169 -2.22 -12.01 -4.88
C GLY A 169 -3.15 -12.52 -3.79
N LEU A 170 -3.06 -11.94 -2.58
CA LEU A 170 -3.95 -12.26 -1.46
C LEU A 170 -5.40 -11.95 -1.82
N GLY A 171 -5.66 -10.79 -2.44
CA GLY A 171 -7.00 -10.38 -2.87
C GLY A 171 -7.71 -11.37 -3.79
N HIS A 172 -6.98 -12.24 -4.50
CA HIS A 172 -7.57 -13.30 -5.31
C HIS A 172 -8.05 -14.52 -4.51
N GLU A 173 -7.55 -14.71 -3.28
CA GLU A 173 -7.90 -15.83 -2.41
C GLU A 173 -9.05 -15.47 -1.45
N VAL A 174 -9.24 -14.18 -1.18
CA VAL A 174 -10.15 -13.67 -0.13
C VAL A 174 -11.56 -14.27 -0.19
N ALA A 175 -12.19 -14.25 -1.38
CA ALA A 175 -13.59 -14.67 -1.51
C ALA A 175 -13.80 -16.14 -1.13
N GLU A 176 -12.90 -17.01 -1.60
CA GLU A 176 -12.96 -18.45 -1.33
C GLU A 176 -12.67 -18.73 0.16
N VAL A 177 -11.63 -18.11 0.71
CA VAL A 177 -11.24 -18.27 2.12
C VAL A 177 -12.35 -17.79 3.05
N MET A 178 -12.98 -16.66 2.77
CA MET A 178 -14.11 -16.16 3.56
C MET A 178 -15.32 -17.09 3.50
N GLU A 179 -15.62 -17.67 2.33
CA GLU A 179 -16.71 -18.64 2.18
C GLU A 179 -16.45 -19.92 3.00
N GLN A 180 -15.21 -20.41 3.01
CA GLN A 180 -14.83 -21.65 3.70
C GLN A 180 -14.75 -21.48 5.23
N THR A 181 -14.24 -20.35 5.70
CA THR A 181 -13.93 -20.12 7.12
C THR A 181 -15.02 -19.33 7.86
N GLY A 182 -15.90 -18.65 7.12
CA GLY A 182 -16.83 -17.67 7.68
C GLY A 182 -16.15 -16.38 8.16
N ALA A 183 -14.89 -16.16 7.77
CA ALA A 183 -14.18 -14.91 8.03
C ALA A 183 -14.81 -13.73 7.25
N ARG A 184 -14.52 -12.53 7.72
CA ARG A 184 -14.87 -11.23 7.12
C ARG A 184 -13.67 -10.32 6.94
N PHE A 185 -12.47 -10.81 7.29
CA PHE A 185 -11.20 -10.17 7.03
C PHE A 185 -10.10 -11.23 6.87
N VAL A 186 -9.18 -11.02 5.93
CA VAL A 186 -8.05 -11.94 5.67
C VAL A 186 -6.71 -11.24 5.92
N LEU A 187 -5.90 -11.79 6.81
CA LEU A 187 -4.57 -11.27 7.14
C LEU A 187 -3.48 -12.13 6.51
N GLY A 188 -2.78 -11.61 5.51
CA GLY A 188 -1.58 -12.26 4.97
C GLY A 188 -0.39 -12.05 5.89
N MET A 189 0.17 -13.13 6.44
CA MET A 189 1.42 -13.09 7.22
C MET A 189 2.55 -13.67 6.37
N VAL A 190 3.52 -12.82 6.03
CA VAL A 190 4.58 -13.16 5.09
C VAL A 190 5.94 -12.95 5.74
N LEU A 191 6.87 -13.86 5.51
CA LEU A 191 8.27 -13.68 5.87
C LEU A 191 9.15 -13.84 4.62
N GLN A 192 9.84 -12.76 4.25
CA GLN A 192 10.71 -12.71 3.07
C GLN A 192 12.13 -12.34 3.46
N ASP A 193 13.11 -12.98 2.83
CA ASP A 193 14.54 -12.73 3.08
C ASP A 193 15.03 -11.39 2.48
N HIS A 194 14.34 -10.91 1.45
CA HIS A 194 14.71 -9.68 0.76
C HIS A 194 14.01 -8.48 1.41
N PRO A 195 14.76 -7.43 1.80
CA PRO A 195 14.16 -6.24 2.37
C PRO A 195 13.28 -5.56 1.32
N GLN A 196 12.08 -5.16 1.73
CA GLN A 196 11.20 -4.36 0.89
C GLN A 196 11.68 -2.89 0.83
N PRO A 197 11.35 -2.15 -0.23
CA PRO A 197 11.65 -0.72 -0.32
C PRO A 197 11.18 0.02 0.96
N GLN A 198 12.02 0.91 1.47
CA GLN A 198 11.73 1.72 2.68
C GLN A 198 11.49 0.91 3.97
N ASN A 199 11.84 -0.39 3.98
CA ASN A 199 11.61 -1.29 5.12
C ASN A 199 10.13 -1.38 5.52
N LEU A 200 9.22 -1.42 4.53
CA LEU A 200 7.79 -1.65 4.79
C LEU A 200 7.58 -2.95 5.58
N CYS A 201 6.79 -2.86 6.65
CA CYS A 201 6.40 -3.98 7.49
C CYS A 201 4.97 -4.47 7.22
N GLY A 202 4.24 -3.77 6.35
CA GLY A 202 2.87 -4.09 6.00
C GLY A 202 2.37 -3.26 4.82
N LEU A 203 1.24 -3.69 4.26
CA LEU A 203 0.50 -2.96 3.26
C LEU A 203 -0.98 -3.30 3.32
N SER A 204 -1.80 -2.27 3.21
CA SER A 204 -3.26 -2.31 3.19
C SER A 204 -3.79 -1.26 2.22
N ARG A 205 -5.09 -1.32 1.93
CA ARG A 205 -5.81 -0.28 1.19
C ARG A 205 -7.03 0.14 1.99
N VAL A 206 -7.40 1.41 1.87
CA VAL A 206 -8.63 1.92 2.47
C VAL A 206 -9.83 1.16 1.90
N LEU A 207 -10.73 0.73 2.80
CA LEU A 207 -11.92 -0.06 2.52
C LEU A 207 -11.63 -1.37 1.76
N THR A 208 -10.59 -2.10 2.17
CA THR A 208 -10.38 -3.49 1.76
C THR A 208 -10.48 -4.43 2.94
N ASP A 209 -10.90 -5.66 2.66
CA ASP A 209 -11.14 -6.73 3.62
C ASP A 209 -9.91 -7.64 3.83
N HIS A 210 -8.75 -7.14 3.44
CA HIS A 210 -7.48 -7.85 3.58
C HIS A 210 -6.31 -6.88 3.62
N CYS A 211 -5.25 -7.32 4.29
CA CYS A 211 -3.94 -6.66 4.31
C CYS A 211 -2.83 -7.71 4.40
N VAL A 212 -1.60 -7.29 4.12
CA VAL A 212 -0.40 -8.11 4.27
C VAL A 212 0.50 -7.47 5.31
N VAL A 213 1.05 -8.27 6.21
CA VAL A 213 2.14 -7.90 7.12
C VAL A 213 3.37 -8.73 6.80
N LEU A 214 4.54 -8.10 6.92
CA LEU A 214 5.81 -8.64 6.46
C LEU A 214 6.84 -8.68 7.59
N GLU A 215 7.51 -9.83 7.66
CA GLU A 215 8.71 -10.05 8.46
C GLU A 215 9.93 -10.18 7.56
N THR A 216 11.07 -9.70 8.06
CA THR A 216 12.36 -9.88 7.39
C THR A 216 13.37 -10.43 8.41
N PRO A 217 13.90 -11.64 8.23
CA PRO A 217 14.86 -12.23 9.17
C PRO A 217 16.12 -11.40 9.40
N ALA A 218 16.50 -10.58 8.41
CA ALA A 218 17.65 -9.67 8.50
C ALA A 218 17.43 -8.50 9.49
N SER A 219 16.18 -8.24 9.89
CA SER A 219 15.82 -7.18 10.83
C SER A 219 14.71 -7.67 11.76
N PRO A 220 15.03 -8.59 12.69
CA PRO A 220 14.03 -9.16 13.60
C PRO A 220 13.47 -8.08 14.53
N MET A 221 12.17 -8.15 14.79
CA MET A 221 11.44 -7.19 15.62
C MET A 221 10.92 -7.88 16.89
N PRO A 222 10.79 -7.15 18.02
CA PRO A 222 10.11 -7.67 19.20
C PRO A 222 8.65 -8.03 18.90
N GLU A 223 8.10 -9.03 19.59
CA GLU A 223 6.76 -9.57 19.27
C GLU A 223 5.65 -8.51 19.27
N VAL A 224 5.69 -7.60 20.24
CA VAL A 224 4.75 -6.48 20.37
C VAL A 224 4.72 -5.57 19.13
N PHE A 225 5.81 -5.50 18.36
CA PHE A 225 5.84 -4.73 17.12
C PHE A 225 4.90 -5.35 16.08
N HIS A 226 4.86 -6.68 15.97
CA HIS A 226 3.95 -7.35 15.04
C HIS A 226 2.48 -7.08 15.40
N HIS A 227 2.16 -7.00 16.70
CA HIS A 227 0.80 -6.63 17.14
C HIS A 227 0.42 -5.22 16.68
N VAL A 228 1.33 -4.26 16.86
CA VAL A 228 1.12 -2.87 16.44
C VAL A 228 1.03 -2.76 14.92
N THR A 229 1.89 -3.45 14.16
CA THR A 229 1.83 -3.47 12.70
C THR A 229 0.51 -4.02 12.20
N ILE A 230 0.02 -5.13 12.76
CA ILE A 230 -1.30 -5.68 12.36
C ILE A 230 -2.41 -4.68 12.69
N ALA A 231 -2.38 -4.05 13.87
CA ALA A 231 -3.37 -3.04 14.24
C ALA A 231 -3.33 -1.83 13.29
N HIS A 232 -2.12 -1.38 12.90
CA HIS A 232 -1.88 -0.29 11.95
C HIS A 232 -2.47 -0.60 10.57
N GLU A 233 -2.16 -1.76 10.00
CA GLU A 233 -2.67 -2.14 8.68
C GLU A 233 -4.18 -2.36 8.66
N ILE A 234 -4.75 -2.93 9.73
CA ILE A 234 -6.20 -3.08 9.85
C ILE A 234 -6.87 -1.70 10.00
N ALA A 235 -6.28 -0.78 10.77
CA ALA A 235 -6.83 0.57 10.89
C ALA A 235 -6.85 1.30 9.53
N HIS A 236 -5.82 1.13 8.69
CA HIS A 236 -5.82 1.62 7.31
C HIS A 236 -6.97 1.04 6.48
N CYS A 237 -7.30 -0.24 6.63
CA CYS A 237 -8.47 -0.84 5.97
C CYS A 237 -9.79 -0.14 6.33
N PHE A 238 -9.90 0.42 7.54
CA PHE A 238 -11.05 1.24 7.95
C PHE A 238 -10.89 2.73 7.64
N GLY A 239 -9.85 3.13 6.91
CA GLY A 239 -9.65 4.49 6.42
C GLY A 239 -8.76 5.37 7.29
N ALA A 240 -8.11 4.81 8.32
CA ALA A 240 -7.05 5.52 9.01
C ALA A 240 -5.94 5.93 8.03
N PHE A 241 -5.21 6.98 8.37
CA PHE A 241 -4.11 7.53 7.60
C PHE A 241 -2.93 7.79 8.52
N HIS A 242 -1.73 7.95 7.95
CA HIS A 242 -0.56 8.13 8.79
C HIS A 242 -0.64 9.43 9.60
N SER A 243 -0.29 9.28 10.87
CA SER A 243 -0.28 10.36 11.83
C SER A 243 1.08 11.03 11.90
N PRO A 244 1.15 12.37 12.00
CA PRO A 244 2.37 13.06 12.35
C PRO A 244 2.74 12.90 13.85
N GLU A 245 1.83 12.36 14.68
CA GLU A 245 2.03 12.18 16.12
C GLU A 245 2.86 10.92 16.39
N PRO A 246 4.03 11.02 17.06
CA PRO A 246 4.96 9.91 17.22
C PRO A 246 4.47 8.80 18.16
N ASP A 247 3.49 9.07 19.01
CA ASP A 247 2.87 8.11 19.92
C ASP A 247 1.58 7.49 19.37
N SER A 248 1.16 7.87 18.16
CA SER A 248 0.04 7.24 17.45
C SER A 248 0.46 5.90 16.85
N ILE A 249 -0.40 4.88 16.96
CA ILE A 249 -0.20 3.60 16.26
C ILE A 249 -0.15 3.78 14.74
N MET A 250 -0.67 4.92 14.22
CA MET A 250 -0.63 5.28 12.81
C MET A 250 0.62 6.05 12.41
N VAL A 251 1.67 6.11 13.23
CA VAL A 251 2.94 6.72 12.83
C VAL A 251 3.54 5.95 11.63
N PRO A 252 3.97 6.63 10.55
CA PRO A 252 4.44 5.96 9.32
C PRO A 252 5.79 5.25 9.51
N LYS A 253 6.54 5.65 10.53
CA LYS A 253 7.83 5.08 10.86
C LYS A 253 8.00 5.00 12.36
N LEU A 254 8.18 3.78 12.87
CA LEU A 254 8.48 3.60 14.27
C LEU A 254 9.89 4.11 14.60
N VAL A 255 9.96 5.12 15.47
CA VAL A 255 11.20 5.65 16.01
C VAL A 255 10.99 5.88 17.50
N GLY A 256 11.80 5.23 18.34
CA GLY A 256 11.71 5.41 19.79
C GLY A 256 10.80 4.38 20.43
N GLU A 257 9.85 4.82 21.25
CA GLU A 257 8.95 3.94 22.01
C GLU A 257 7.85 3.33 21.12
N ILE A 258 7.31 2.20 21.57
CA ILE A 258 6.20 1.55 20.87
C ILE A 258 4.92 2.35 21.15
N PRO A 259 4.22 2.84 20.11
CA PRO A 259 3.01 3.62 20.27
C PRO A 259 1.90 2.74 20.83
N THR A 260 1.04 3.35 21.63
CA THR A 260 -0.01 2.62 22.36
C THR A 260 -1.38 3.27 22.24
N ARG A 261 -1.53 4.29 21.38
CA ARG A 261 -2.78 5.04 21.26
C ARG A 261 -3.09 5.45 19.83
N LEU A 262 -4.33 5.82 19.56
CA LEU A 262 -4.70 6.54 18.35
C LEU A 262 -4.73 8.05 18.59
N ASP A 263 -4.34 8.81 17.57
CA ASP A 263 -4.58 10.25 17.50
C ASP A 263 -6.07 10.55 17.30
N ASP A 264 -6.45 11.79 17.58
CA ASP A 264 -7.86 12.19 17.61
C ASP A 264 -8.51 12.17 16.21
N ALA A 265 -7.75 12.49 15.16
CA ALA A 265 -8.26 12.53 13.80
C ALA A 265 -8.55 11.11 13.28
N ASN A 266 -7.62 10.17 13.47
CA ASN A 266 -7.85 8.77 13.15
C ASN A 266 -8.96 8.16 14.02
N ARG A 267 -9.09 8.54 15.30
CA ARG A 267 -10.22 8.10 16.12
C ARG A 267 -11.56 8.54 15.54
N GLN A 268 -11.67 9.77 15.02
CA GLN A 268 -12.90 10.24 14.36
C GLN A 268 -13.21 9.42 13.10
N VAL A 269 -12.23 9.23 12.22
CA VAL A 269 -12.41 8.41 11.01
C VAL A 269 -12.87 7.00 11.38
N LEU A 270 -12.20 6.36 12.33
CA LEU A 270 -12.49 4.97 12.68
C LEU A 270 -13.84 4.82 13.41
N GLN A 271 -14.31 5.84 14.13
CA GLN A 271 -15.68 5.86 14.65
C GLN A 271 -16.74 5.89 13.55
N LEU A 272 -16.47 6.59 12.43
CA LEU A 272 -17.37 6.63 11.27
C LEU A 272 -17.41 5.29 10.53
N THR A 273 -16.31 4.53 10.54
CA THR A 273 -16.11 3.41 9.61
C THR A 273 -16.04 2.03 10.25
N ARG A 274 -15.84 1.90 11.56
CA ARG A 274 -15.66 0.59 12.24
C ARG A 274 -16.79 -0.44 12.02
N GLY A 275 -17.98 0.02 11.61
CA GLY A 275 -19.12 -0.84 11.25
C GLY A 275 -19.21 -1.19 9.75
N ALA A 276 -18.25 -0.76 8.94
CA ALA A 276 -18.27 -0.95 7.49
C ALA A 276 -18.07 -2.43 7.13
N ASN A 277 -18.89 -2.92 6.19
CA ASN A 277 -18.64 -4.21 5.55
C ASN A 277 -17.55 -4.04 4.49
N LEU A 278 -16.29 -4.30 4.85
CA LEU A 278 -15.13 -4.06 3.99
C LEU A 278 -15.17 -4.82 2.64
N SER A 279 -15.87 -5.96 2.58
CA SER A 279 -16.09 -6.70 1.32
C SER A 279 -16.89 -5.92 0.26
N GLU A 280 -17.59 -4.86 0.67
CA GLU A 280 -18.33 -3.99 -0.25
C GLU A 280 -17.48 -2.84 -0.81
N GLY A 281 -16.28 -2.65 -0.28
CA GLY A 281 -15.36 -1.60 -0.67
C GLY A 281 -15.93 -0.22 -0.40
N GLU A 282 -15.80 0.68 -1.38
CA GLU A 282 -16.30 2.04 -1.28
C GLU A 282 -17.83 2.13 -1.14
N ARG A 283 -18.59 1.07 -1.44
CA ARG A 283 -20.05 1.04 -1.25
C ARG A 283 -20.48 0.84 0.20
N ALA A 284 -19.57 0.38 1.06
CA ALA A 284 -19.88 0.14 2.47
C ALA A 284 -20.29 1.41 3.23
N LEU A 285 -19.97 2.59 2.67
CA LEU A 285 -20.19 3.87 3.30
C LEU A 285 -21.16 4.74 2.49
N SER A 286 -21.70 5.78 3.11
CA SER A 286 -22.41 6.84 2.37
C SER A 286 -21.42 7.78 1.66
N GLU A 287 -21.88 8.61 0.72
CA GLU A 287 -21.02 9.67 0.16
C GLU A 287 -20.61 10.69 1.21
N GLY A 288 -21.54 11.12 2.06
CA GLY A 288 -21.25 12.06 3.15
C GLY A 288 -20.12 11.55 4.05
N THR A 289 -20.14 10.25 4.38
CA THR A 289 -19.09 9.62 5.17
C THR A 289 -17.72 9.64 4.47
N LEU A 290 -17.66 9.31 3.17
CA LEU A 290 -16.39 9.40 2.43
C LEU A 290 -15.85 10.83 2.34
N VAL A 291 -16.73 11.82 2.18
CA VAL A 291 -16.37 13.24 2.15
C VAL A 291 -15.83 13.68 3.51
N GLU A 292 -16.51 13.32 4.60
CA GLU A 292 -16.08 13.62 5.96
C GLU A 292 -14.72 12.98 6.27
N MET A 293 -14.52 11.71 5.88
CA MET A 293 -13.21 11.06 5.98
C MET A 293 -12.14 11.83 5.20
N ALA A 294 -12.41 12.17 3.93
CA ALA A 294 -11.46 12.88 3.09
C ALA A 294 -11.11 14.27 3.63
N GLU A 295 -12.05 14.96 4.29
CA GLU A 295 -11.84 16.23 4.98
C GLU A 295 -10.93 16.06 6.21
N ILE A 296 -11.25 15.12 7.10
CA ILE A 296 -10.44 14.84 8.29
C ILE A 296 -9.00 14.48 7.89
N THR A 297 -8.84 13.60 6.90
CA THR A 297 -7.54 13.20 6.36
C THR A 297 -6.79 14.40 5.78
N ARG A 298 -7.42 15.20 4.91
CA ARG A 298 -6.79 16.39 4.30
C ARG A 298 -6.24 17.35 5.35
N ASP A 299 -6.97 17.53 6.45
CA ASP A 299 -6.64 18.53 7.46
C ASP A 299 -5.58 18.04 8.47
N SER A 300 -5.34 16.72 8.55
CA SER A 300 -4.53 16.12 9.63
C SER A 300 -3.40 15.20 9.15
N MET A 301 -3.39 14.77 7.88
CA MET A 301 -2.38 13.84 7.37
C MET A 301 -0.97 14.44 7.37
N VAL A 302 0.03 13.55 7.35
CA VAL A 302 1.42 13.95 7.09
C VAL A 302 1.51 14.66 5.72
N PRO A 303 2.13 15.87 5.65
CA PRO A 303 2.22 16.61 4.40
C PRO A 303 2.90 15.83 3.27
N GLY A 304 2.26 15.80 2.10
CA GLY A 304 2.77 15.10 0.91
C GLY A 304 2.36 13.63 0.84
N GLU A 305 1.67 13.11 1.85
CA GLU A 305 1.03 11.80 1.77
C GLU A 305 -0.29 11.83 1.01
N HIS A 306 -0.80 10.62 0.78
CA HIS A 306 -1.93 10.36 -0.09
C HIS A 306 -3.25 10.28 0.69
N ASN A 307 -4.31 10.86 0.13
CA ASN A 307 -5.64 10.81 0.74
C ASN A 307 -6.40 9.55 0.30
N GLY A 308 -6.26 8.46 1.06
CA GLY A 308 -6.90 7.18 0.74
C GLY A 308 -8.44 7.24 0.70
N ALA A 309 -9.09 8.21 1.36
CA ALA A 309 -10.54 8.40 1.24
C ALA A 309 -10.93 9.03 -0.11
N ALA A 310 -10.08 9.92 -0.66
CA ALA A 310 -10.27 10.47 -2.01
C ALA A 310 -10.21 9.37 -3.09
N ASP A 311 -9.38 8.35 -2.91
CA ASP A 311 -9.36 7.17 -3.79
C ASP A 311 -10.71 6.45 -3.82
N GLN A 312 -11.38 6.33 -2.68
CA GLN A 312 -12.66 5.66 -2.61
C GLN A 312 -13.74 6.45 -3.35
N ILE A 313 -13.68 7.78 -3.29
CA ILE A 313 -14.53 8.65 -4.10
C ILE A 313 -14.22 8.45 -5.59
N ALA A 314 -12.94 8.38 -5.98
CA ALA A 314 -12.54 8.10 -7.36
C ALA A 314 -13.00 6.71 -7.84
N ARG A 315 -12.96 5.69 -6.98
CA ARG A 315 -13.50 4.35 -7.27
C ARG A 315 -15.02 4.39 -7.51
N ARG A 316 -15.76 5.18 -6.74
CA ARG A 316 -17.19 5.42 -7.02
C ARG A 316 -17.40 6.11 -8.36
N ALA A 317 -16.58 7.10 -8.69
CA ALA A 317 -16.61 7.79 -9.98
C ALA A 317 -16.45 6.78 -11.12
N TYR A 318 -15.42 5.93 -11.05
CA TYR A 318 -15.21 4.87 -12.03
C TYR A 318 -16.42 3.94 -12.15
N ARG A 319 -17.01 3.52 -11.02
CA ARG A 319 -18.20 2.66 -11.01
C ARG A 319 -19.41 3.34 -11.67
N ALA A 320 -19.59 4.65 -11.50
CA ALA A 320 -20.62 5.42 -12.20
C ALA A 320 -20.37 5.43 -13.71
N LEU A 321 -19.12 5.69 -14.13
CA LEU A 321 -18.73 5.66 -15.55
C LEU A 321 -18.96 4.29 -16.20
N LYS A 322 -18.67 3.20 -15.48
CA LYS A 322 -18.95 1.83 -15.95
C LYS A 322 -20.44 1.54 -16.15
N ARG A 323 -21.32 2.26 -15.45
CA ARG A 323 -22.78 2.20 -15.64
C ARG A 323 -23.29 3.18 -16.71
N ASN A 324 -22.40 3.86 -17.42
CA ASN A 324 -22.69 4.96 -18.34
C ASN A 324 -23.40 6.16 -17.68
N ASP A 325 -23.25 6.33 -16.36
CA ASP A 325 -23.73 7.50 -15.63
C ASP A 325 -22.64 8.57 -15.63
N PHE A 326 -22.53 9.29 -16.75
CA PHE A 326 -21.44 10.24 -16.99
C PHE A 326 -21.56 11.50 -16.13
N ASP A 327 -22.79 11.95 -15.84
CA ASP A 327 -23.02 13.12 -14.98
C ASP A 327 -22.55 12.85 -13.56
N GLU A 328 -22.89 11.69 -13.00
CA GLU A 328 -22.42 11.29 -11.68
C GLU A 328 -20.91 11.00 -11.68
N GLY A 329 -20.41 10.36 -12.73
CA GLY A 329 -18.99 10.10 -12.90
C GLY A 329 -18.15 11.37 -12.93
N GLU A 330 -18.56 12.39 -13.70
CA GLU A 330 -17.90 13.69 -13.75
C GLU A 330 -17.91 14.37 -12.37
N ARG A 331 -19.08 14.41 -11.71
CA ARG A 331 -19.25 15.03 -10.39
C ARG A 331 -18.35 14.40 -9.34
N LEU A 332 -18.29 13.07 -9.31
CA LEU A 332 -17.45 12.31 -8.38
C LEU A 332 -15.96 12.43 -8.70
N CYS A 333 -15.56 12.43 -9.98
CA CYS A 333 -14.19 12.71 -10.38
C CYS A 333 -13.74 14.08 -9.86
N ARG A 334 -14.56 15.13 -10.07
CA ARG A 334 -14.26 16.46 -9.55
C ARG A 334 -14.24 16.51 -8.03
N LEU A 335 -15.10 15.75 -7.35
CA LEU A 335 -15.11 15.64 -5.88
C LEU A 335 -13.81 15.02 -5.37
N ALA A 336 -13.37 13.88 -5.93
CA ALA A 336 -12.11 13.25 -5.56
C ALA A 336 -10.92 14.19 -5.79
N LEU A 337 -10.86 14.85 -6.95
CA LEU A 337 -9.79 15.79 -7.30
C LEU A 337 -9.72 17.04 -6.41
N ARG A 338 -10.80 17.39 -5.70
CA ARG A 338 -10.74 18.46 -4.67
C ARG A 338 -9.92 18.05 -3.44
N TYR A 339 -9.91 16.76 -3.10
CA TYR A 339 -9.18 16.23 -1.94
C TYR A 339 -7.81 15.65 -2.31
N ALA A 340 -7.65 15.19 -3.56
CA ALA A 340 -6.38 14.70 -4.10
C ALA A 340 -6.20 15.15 -5.56
N PRO A 341 -5.63 16.34 -5.80
CA PRO A 341 -5.48 16.90 -7.15
C PRO A 341 -4.56 16.11 -8.09
N ASN A 342 -3.69 15.27 -7.53
CA ASN A 342 -2.69 14.45 -8.22
C ASN A 342 -3.18 13.03 -8.57
N LEU A 343 -4.47 12.75 -8.47
CA LEU A 343 -5.06 11.49 -8.93
C LEU A 343 -5.16 11.48 -10.46
N TRP A 344 -4.05 11.18 -11.13
CA TRP A 344 -3.93 11.24 -12.60
C TRP A 344 -4.86 10.27 -13.33
N ASP A 345 -5.08 9.07 -12.81
CA ASP A 345 -6.15 8.17 -13.30
C ASP A 345 -7.55 8.80 -13.23
N THR A 346 -7.80 9.62 -12.21
CA THR A 346 -9.09 10.32 -12.03
C THR A 346 -9.24 11.47 -13.02
N HIS A 347 -8.15 12.15 -13.41
CA HIS A 347 -8.17 13.10 -14.53
C HIS A 347 -8.50 12.41 -15.86
N ALA A 348 -7.98 11.20 -16.11
CA ALA A 348 -8.34 10.43 -17.29
C ALA A 348 -9.81 9.97 -17.27
N ASN A 349 -10.32 9.53 -16.10
CA ASN A 349 -11.73 9.22 -15.92
C ASN A 349 -12.64 10.44 -16.12
N LEU A 350 -12.21 11.62 -15.66
CA LEU A 350 -12.90 12.88 -15.92
C LEU A 350 -12.95 13.19 -17.42
N ALA A 351 -11.82 13.02 -18.13
CA ALA A 351 -11.76 13.20 -19.58
C ALA A 351 -12.72 12.26 -20.31
N TYR A 352 -12.79 11.00 -19.88
CA TYR A 352 -13.73 10.03 -20.41
C TYR A 352 -15.19 10.46 -20.20
N ALA A 353 -15.55 10.92 -18.99
CA ALA A 353 -16.89 11.41 -18.68
C ALA A 353 -17.30 12.57 -19.61
N LEU A 354 -16.44 13.58 -19.71
CA LEU A 354 -16.65 14.79 -20.51
C LEU A 354 -16.79 14.49 -22.00
N LEU A 355 -15.96 13.60 -22.55
CA LEU A 355 -16.09 13.17 -23.94
C LEU A 355 -17.46 12.51 -24.19
N ARG A 356 -17.93 11.68 -23.27
CA ARG A 356 -19.23 10.98 -23.38
C ARG A 356 -20.41 11.92 -23.24
N GLN A 357 -20.23 13.06 -22.56
CA GLN A 357 -21.21 14.14 -22.47
C GLN A 357 -21.18 15.10 -23.67
N GLY A 358 -20.20 14.97 -24.57
CA GLY A 358 -20.06 15.82 -25.75
C GLY A 358 -19.27 17.11 -25.52
N GLU A 359 -18.42 17.14 -24.49
CA GLU A 359 -17.55 18.26 -24.09
C GLU A 359 -16.06 17.94 -24.41
N PRO A 360 -15.66 17.90 -25.71
CA PRO A 360 -14.35 17.40 -26.11
C PRO A 360 -13.18 18.31 -25.76
N GLU A 361 -13.38 19.62 -25.60
CA GLU A 361 -12.29 20.54 -25.26
C GLU A 361 -11.88 20.41 -23.79
N GLU A 362 -12.85 20.33 -22.89
CA GLU A 362 -12.65 20.04 -21.47
C GLU A 362 -12.05 18.64 -21.29
N ALA A 363 -12.52 17.66 -22.07
CA ALA A 363 -11.97 16.32 -22.06
C ALA A 363 -10.48 16.30 -22.46
N ARG A 364 -10.09 17.06 -23.50
CA ARG A 364 -8.67 17.22 -23.88
C ARG A 364 -7.85 17.83 -22.74
N SER A 365 -8.38 18.84 -22.07
CA SER A 365 -7.70 19.47 -20.93
C SER A 365 -7.47 18.48 -19.79
N ALA A 366 -8.47 17.67 -19.46
CA ALA A 366 -8.38 16.67 -18.40
C ALA A 366 -7.42 15.53 -18.77
N LEU A 367 -7.49 15.01 -20.01
CA LEU A 367 -6.56 13.96 -20.47
C LEU A 367 -5.12 14.47 -20.52
N ARG A 368 -4.92 15.73 -20.91
CA ARG A 368 -3.61 16.37 -20.87
C ARG A 368 -3.06 16.41 -19.46
N ALA A 369 -3.84 16.87 -18.49
CA ALA A 369 -3.43 16.90 -17.09
C ALA A 369 -3.04 15.49 -16.58
N ALA A 370 -3.81 14.46 -16.97
CA ALA A 370 -3.49 13.07 -16.64
C ALA A 370 -2.12 12.65 -17.18
N LEU A 371 -1.87 12.85 -18.49
CA LEU A 371 -0.64 12.40 -19.16
C LEU A 371 0.59 13.24 -18.81
N GLU A 372 0.42 14.53 -18.51
CA GLU A 372 1.52 15.38 -18.01
C GLU A 372 1.88 15.03 -16.56
N GLY A 373 0.90 14.65 -15.74
CA GLY A 373 1.09 14.27 -14.35
C GLY A 373 1.64 12.86 -14.18
N ASP A 374 1.19 11.92 -15.01
CA ASP A 374 1.69 10.54 -15.08
C ASP A 374 1.80 10.06 -16.55
N PRO A 375 3.00 10.15 -17.13
CA PRO A 375 3.26 9.66 -18.48
C PRO A 375 3.07 8.15 -18.65
N SER A 376 3.12 7.34 -17.57
CA SER A 376 2.99 5.88 -17.66
C SER A 376 1.57 5.44 -18.03
N LEU A 377 0.57 6.30 -17.80
CA LEU A 377 -0.81 6.08 -18.23
C LEU A 377 -0.93 5.83 -19.75
N TRP A 378 0.04 6.32 -20.53
CA TRP A 378 0.11 6.07 -21.97
C TRP A 378 0.20 4.58 -22.34
N GLU A 379 0.73 3.73 -21.46
CA GLU A 379 0.86 2.29 -21.72
C GLU A 379 -0.52 1.60 -21.77
N GLN A 380 -1.51 2.15 -21.07
CA GLN A 380 -2.86 1.62 -21.01
C GLN A 380 -3.60 1.82 -22.35
N SER A 381 -4.25 0.77 -22.86
CA SER A 381 -4.89 0.81 -24.19
C SER A 381 -6.08 1.78 -24.25
N ASN A 382 -6.91 1.80 -23.20
CA ASN A 382 -8.04 2.70 -23.04
C ASN A 382 -7.63 4.19 -23.06
N ILE A 383 -6.46 4.53 -22.48
CA ILE A 383 -5.93 5.90 -22.50
C ILE A 383 -5.53 6.30 -23.92
N ARG A 384 -4.89 5.40 -24.67
CA ARG A 384 -4.55 5.64 -26.08
C ARG A 384 -5.79 5.78 -26.96
N GLU A 385 -6.80 4.94 -26.76
CA GLU A 385 -8.09 5.05 -27.46
C GLU A 385 -8.79 6.37 -27.16
N LEU A 386 -8.78 6.81 -25.90
CA LEU A 386 -9.35 8.10 -25.50
C LEU A 386 -8.57 9.27 -26.12
N ASN A 387 -7.24 9.20 -26.16
CA ASN A 387 -6.39 10.18 -26.81
C ASN A 387 -6.69 10.30 -28.31
N ASP A 388 -6.84 9.16 -29.00
CA ASP A 388 -7.15 9.10 -30.43
C ASP A 388 -8.54 9.67 -30.73
N ALA A 389 -9.54 9.33 -29.91
CA ALA A 389 -10.88 9.89 -30.02
C ALA A 389 -10.90 11.42 -29.84
N LEU A 390 -10.05 11.93 -28.94
CA LEU A 390 -9.90 13.36 -28.69
C LEU A 390 -8.99 14.07 -29.70
N MET A 391 -8.28 13.34 -30.57
CA MET A 391 -7.31 13.91 -31.53
C MET A 391 -6.23 14.77 -30.84
N LEU A 392 -5.80 14.36 -29.63
CA LEU A 392 -4.79 15.07 -28.85
C LEU A 392 -3.40 14.68 -29.37
N ARG A 393 -2.68 15.64 -29.99
CA ARG A 393 -1.45 15.39 -30.78
C ARG A 393 -0.20 16.08 -30.24
N ASP A 394 -0.36 16.89 -29.21
CA ASP A 394 0.63 17.86 -28.76
C ASP A 394 1.30 17.48 -27.43
N ILE A 395 1.05 16.25 -26.94
CA ILE A 395 1.72 15.70 -25.75
C ILE A 395 2.87 14.80 -26.21
N PRO A 396 4.14 15.18 -25.98
CA PRO A 396 5.27 14.30 -26.27
C PRO A 396 5.22 13.08 -25.34
N HIS A 397 5.01 11.90 -25.90
CA HIS A 397 5.06 10.66 -25.12
C HIS A 397 6.49 10.40 -24.65
N ALA A 398 6.66 10.11 -23.36
CA ALA A 398 7.87 9.48 -22.87
C ALA A 398 7.94 8.07 -23.48
N ARG A 399 8.63 7.92 -24.61
CA ARG A 399 9.17 6.63 -25.05
C ARG A 399 10.48 6.39 -24.27
N PRO A 400 10.79 5.12 -23.95
CA PRO A 400 11.61 4.71 -22.80
C PRO A 400 13.01 5.31 -22.74
#